data_AF-A0A7S2YQ90-F1
#
_entry.id   AF-A0A7S2YQ90-F1
#
_cell.length_a   1.000
_cell.length_b   1.000
_cell.length_c   1.000
_cell.angle_alpha   90.00
_cell.angle_beta   90.00
_cell.angle_gamma   90.00
#
_symmetry.space_group_name_H-M   'P 1'
#
loop_
_entity.id
_entity.type
_entity.pdbx_description
1 polymer ?
#
loop_
_entity_poly.entity_id
_entity_poly.type
_entity_poly.pdbx_seq_one_letter_code
_entity_poly.pdbx_strand_id
1 'polypeptide(L)'
;QQFMANLAQQQQPQYKKRSGPALEKSTLLGLCMRVGIPTKNNSAFAPNTILRQSLSSVESSTSQQRQQLKLYQEACHQLLHNLIKAGATARSQVLEWFTDALLVNVGASATRPDPSKVSSTNLLLNMSAALLKLCEPFVMDPKKHKLIDAHFCSAPAVHKGIYATT
;
A
#
# COMPACT_ATOMS: atom_id res chain seq x y z
N GLN A 1 31.27 -10.50 -31.55
CA GLN A 1 29.80 -10.27 -31.59
C GLN A 1 29.05 -10.79 -30.36
N GLN A 2 29.66 -11.53 -29.43
CA GLN A 2 28.98 -12.02 -28.21
C GLN A 2 28.92 -11.01 -27.04
N PHE A 3 29.68 -9.91 -27.08
CA PHE A 3 29.71 -8.92 -25.98
C PHE A 3 28.47 -8.02 -25.92
N MET A 4 27.76 -7.82 -27.05
CA MET A 4 26.53 -7.03 -27.11
C MET A 4 25.27 -7.82 -26.76
N ALA A 5 25.30 -9.16 -26.82
CA ALA A 5 24.19 -10.02 -26.39
C ALA A 5 24.04 -10.06 -24.87
N ASN A 6 25.15 -9.90 -24.12
CA ASN A 6 25.14 -9.83 -22.65
C ASN A 6 24.65 -8.47 -22.11
N LEU A 7 24.63 -7.42 -22.94
CA LEU A 7 24.04 -6.12 -22.59
C LEU A 7 22.52 -6.09 -22.77
N ALA A 8 21.94 -7.01 -23.55
CA ALA A 8 20.49 -7.14 -23.73
C ALA A 8 19.82 -7.93 -22.59
N GLN A 9 20.60 -8.60 -21.74
CA GLN A 9 20.15 -9.15 -20.45
C GLN A 9 20.22 -8.10 -19.34
N GLN A 10 19.86 -6.84 -19.65
CA GLN A 10 19.68 -5.79 -18.67
C GLN A 10 18.55 -6.19 -17.71
N GLN A 11 18.97 -6.89 -16.66
CA GLN A 11 18.44 -6.93 -15.31
C GLN A 11 16.95 -6.59 -15.26
N GLN A 12 16.12 -7.63 -15.36
CA GLN A 12 14.86 -7.60 -14.64
C GLN A 12 15.20 -7.17 -13.20
N PRO A 13 14.53 -6.15 -12.64
CA PRO A 13 14.87 -5.66 -11.31
C PRO A 13 14.90 -6.86 -10.37
N GLN A 14 16.04 -7.06 -9.72
CA GLN A 14 16.26 -8.21 -8.85
C GLN A 14 15.20 -8.17 -7.75
N TYR A 15 14.15 -8.96 -7.93
CA TYR A 15 13.04 -9.06 -6.98
C TYR A 15 13.62 -9.39 -5.61
N LYS A 16 13.64 -8.39 -4.72
CA LYS A 16 14.13 -8.59 -3.37
C LYS A 16 13.08 -9.45 -2.70
N LYS A 17 13.32 -10.77 -2.58
CA LYS A 17 12.48 -11.70 -1.82
C LYS A 17 12.36 -11.20 -0.38
N ARG A 18 11.39 -10.33 -0.13
CA ARG A 18 11.09 -9.69 1.16
C ARG A 18 9.77 -10.26 1.63
N SER A 19 9.64 -10.48 2.93
CA SER A 19 8.34 -10.74 3.57
C SER A 19 7.60 -9.43 3.80
N GLY A 20 6.29 -9.49 4.04
CA GLY A 20 5.49 -8.32 4.42
C GLY A 20 6.11 -7.53 5.58
N PRO A 21 6.51 -8.17 6.70
CA PRO A 21 7.18 -7.47 7.80
C PRO A 21 8.52 -6.82 7.39
N ALA A 22 9.27 -7.43 6.48
CA ALA A 22 10.52 -6.85 5.98
C ALA A 22 10.24 -5.62 5.11
N LEU A 23 9.23 -5.65 4.25
CA LEU A 23 8.79 -4.50 3.45
C LEU A 23 8.31 -3.36 4.34
N GLU A 24 7.49 -3.67 5.35
CA GLU A 24 6.97 -2.69 6.31
C GLU A 24 8.08 -1.98 7.08
N LYS A 25 9.05 -2.73 7.62
CA LYS A 25 10.04 -2.20 8.55
C LYS A 25 11.31 -1.66 7.89
N SER A 26 11.60 -2.11 6.66
CA SER A 26 12.88 -1.83 5.98
C SER A 26 12.75 -0.87 4.80
N THR A 27 11.57 -0.28 4.58
CA THR A 27 11.34 0.70 3.51
C THR A 27 10.74 1.98 4.06
N LEU A 28 11.08 3.12 3.46
CA LEU A 28 10.54 4.42 3.88
C LEU A 28 9.01 4.45 3.77
N LEU A 29 8.47 4.02 2.63
CA LEU A 29 7.03 3.97 2.41
C LEU A 29 6.33 3.00 3.37
N GLY A 30 6.96 1.87 3.71
CA GLY A 30 6.46 0.96 4.75
C GLY A 30 6.41 1.61 6.13
N LEU A 31 7.46 2.35 6.52
CA LEU A 31 7.51 3.08 7.79
C LEU A 31 6.46 4.19 7.88
N CYS A 32 6.19 4.88 6.77
CA CYS A 32 5.13 5.90 6.71
C CYS A 32 3.73 5.26 6.80
N MET A 33 3.47 4.23 6.00
CA MET A 33 2.12 3.65 5.90
C MET A 33 1.75 2.73 7.06
N ARG A 34 2.68 2.22 7.86
CA ARG A 34 2.33 1.39 9.04
C ARG A 34 1.72 2.19 10.20
N VAL A 35 1.80 3.52 10.17
CA VAL A 35 1.27 4.38 11.24
C VAL A 35 -0.26 4.25 11.27
N GLY A 36 -0.79 3.82 12.40
CA GLY A 36 -2.23 3.63 12.56
C GLY A 36 -2.63 3.54 14.02
N ILE A 37 -3.87 3.14 14.26
CA ILE A 37 -4.39 3.01 15.61
C ILE A 37 -3.68 1.82 16.30
N PRO A 38 -3.18 1.99 17.53
CA PRO A 38 -2.52 0.91 18.26
C PRO A 38 -3.54 -0.21 18.53
N THR A 39 -3.22 -1.45 18.15
CA THR A 39 -4.13 -2.60 18.34
C THR A 39 -3.97 -3.26 19.71
N LYS A 40 -2.77 -3.25 20.28
CA LYS A 40 -2.47 -3.93 21.55
C LYS A 40 -2.72 -3.09 22.80
N ASN A 41 -2.53 -1.78 22.71
CA ASN A 41 -2.58 -0.85 23.85
C ASN A 41 -3.65 0.23 23.65
N ASN A 42 -4.76 -0.09 22.98
CA ASN A 42 -5.84 0.87 22.80
C ASN A 42 -6.65 0.99 24.10
N SER A 43 -6.58 2.14 24.77
CA SER A 43 -7.34 2.41 25.99
C SER A 43 -8.86 2.35 25.79
N ALA A 44 -9.35 2.54 24.56
CA ALA A 44 -10.78 2.44 24.21
C ALA A 44 -11.27 0.99 24.08
N PHE A 45 -10.36 0.03 23.89
CA PHE A 45 -10.71 -1.39 23.70
C PHE A 45 -9.91 -2.33 24.62
N ALA A 46 -9.32 -1.79 25.70
CA ALA A 46 -8.59 -2.58 26.66
C ALA A 46 -9.56 -3.56 27.35
N PRO A 47 -9.26 -4.88 27.41
CA PRO A 47 -10.16 -5.88 27.95
C PRO A 47 -10.65 -5.57 29.37
N ASN A 48 -9.79 -4.95 30.18
CA ASN A 48 -10.06 -4.64 31.58
C ASN A 48 -10.92 -3.38 31.76
N THR A 49 -11.06 -2.56 30.71
CA THR A 49 -11.67 -1.21 30.78
C THR A 49 -12.94 -1.12 29.95
N ILE A 50 -13.09 -1.92 28.89
CA ILE A 50 -14.21 -1.83 27.94
C ILE A 50 -15.58 -2.05 28.60
N LEU A 51 -15.68 -3.00 29.55
CA LEU A 51 -16.92 -3.28 30.28
C LEU A 51 -17.26 -2.21 31.33
N ARG A 52 -16.33 -1.29 31.63
CA ARG A 52 -16.49 -0.22 32.62
C ARG A 52 -16.60 1.17 31.98
N GLN A 53 -16.46 1.28 30.67
CA GLN A 53 -16.54 2.54 29.94
C GLN A 53 -17.98 2.86 29.55
N SER A 54 -18.36 4.14 29.63
CA SER A 54 -19.61 4.60 29.05
C SER A 54 -19.55 4.55 27.53
N LEU A 55 -20.70 4.33 26.87
CA LEU A 55 -20.80 4.38 25.42
C LEU A 55 -20.22 5.70 24.86
N SER A 56 -20.56 6.83 25.50
CA SER A 56 -20.08 8.16 25.12
C SER A 56 -18.55 8.30 25.18
N SER A 57 -17.89 7.62 26.12
CA SER A 57 -16.43 7.63 26.26
C SER A 57 -15.75 6.83 25.13
N VAL A 58 -16.33 5.67 24.77
CA VAL A 58 -15.87 4.84 23.66
C VAL A 58 -16.05 5.55 22.33
N GLU A 59 -17.21 6.17 22.10
CA GLU A 59 -17.51 6.95 20.89
C GLU A 59 -16.56 8.14 20.74
N SER A 60 -16.34 8.89 21.81
CA SER A 60 -15.40 10.03 21.81
C SER A 60 -13.98 9.59 21.48
N SER A 61 -13.50 8.53 22.12
CA SER A 61 -12.17 7.97 21.87
C SER A 61 -12.02 7.46 20.44
N THR A 62 -13.04 6.76 19.94
CA THR A 62 -13.07 6.24 18.57
C THR A 62 -13.08 7.38 17.55
N SER A 63 -13.88 8.43 17.79
CA SER A 63 -13.96 9.61 16.93
C SER A 63 -12.61 10.32 16.84
N GLN A 64 -11.95 10.54 17.99
CA GLN A 64 -10.60 11.13 18.04
C GLN A 64 -9.58 10.28 17.27
N GLN A 65 -9.60 8.95 17.46
CA GLN A 65 -8.70 8.04 16.73
C GLN A 65 -8.92 8.09 15.21
N ARG A 66 -10.18 8.13 14.77
CA ARG A 66 -10.52 8.29 13.34
C ARG A 66 -10.03 9.61 12.78
N GLN A 67 -10.19 10.71 13.53
CA GLN A 67 -9.71 12.04 13.12
C GLN A 67 -8.18 12.04 12.97
N GLN A 68 -7.46 11.48 13.94
CA GLN A 68 -6.00 11.35 13.87
C GLN A 68 -5.58 10.52 12.67
N LEU A 69 -6.20 9.35 12.45
CA LEU A 69 -5.92 8.49 11.31
C LEU A 69 -6.13 9.23 9.98
N LYS A 70 -7.20 10.03 9.86
CA LYS A 70 -7.47 10.84 8.67
C LYS A 70 -6.35 11.84 8.39
N LEU A 71 -5.81 12.50 9.41
CA LEU A 71 -4.68 13.42 9.26
C LEU A 71 -3.41 12.69 8.79
N TYR A 72 -3.13 11.50 9.33
CA TYR A 72 -1.99 10.69 8.90
C TYR A 72 -2.14 10.20 7.46
N GLN A 73 -3.33 9.73 7.08
CA GLN A 73 -3.61 9.29 5.71
C GLN A 73 -3.48 10.44 4.72
N GLU A 74 -3.91 11.65 5.10
CA GLU A 74 -3.73 12.86 4.30
C GLU A 74 -2.23 13.18 4.09
N ALA A 75 -1.43 13.15 5.16
CA ALA A 75 0.01 13.36 5.07
C ALA A 75 0.70 12.29 4.19
N CYS A 76 0.32 11.03 4.34
CA CYS A 76 0.82 9.94 3.48
C CYS A 76 0.45 10.15 2.01
N HIS A 77 -0.78 10.58 1.74
CA HIS A 77 -1.22 10.90 0.39
C HIS A 77 -0.41 12.06 -0.21
N GLN A 78 -0.19 13.14 0.54
CA GLN A 78 0.61 14.27 0.08
C GLN A 78 2.06 13.85 -0.23
N LEU A 79 2.67 13.03 0.64
CA LEU A 79 3.99 12.46 0.38
C LEU A 79 4.02 11.68 -0.93
N LEU A 80 3.08 10.74 -1.13
CA LEU A 80 2.99 9.94 -2.34
C LEU A 80 2.76 10.80 -3.59
N HIS A 81 1.84 11.75 -3.51
CA HIS A 81 1.53 12.65 -4.62
C HIS A 81 2.74 13.50 -5.01
N ASN A 82 3.52 13.99 -4.04
CA ASN A 82 4.75 14.72 -4.28
C ASN A 82 5.83 13.83 -4.92
N LEU A 83 5.99 12.58 -4.46
CA LEU A 83 6.92 11.62 -5.07
C LEU A 83 6.56 11.31 -6.53
N ILE A 84 5.26 11.10 -6.81
CA ILE A 84 4.77 10.82 -8.17
C ILE A 84 4.99 12.02 -9.10
N LYS A 85 4.84 13.25 -8.59
CA LYS A 85 5.05 14.49 -9.34
C LYS A 85 6.53 14.90 -9.47
N ALA A 86 7.42 14.37 -8.63
CA ALA A 86 8.83 14.73 -8.62
C ALA A 86 9.57 14.32 -9.92
N GLY A 87 9.11 13.27 -10.62
CA GLY A 87 9.68 12.86 -11.89
C GLY A 87 9.30 11.45 -12.31
N ALA A 88 9.68 11.07 -13.53
CA ALA A 88 9.41 9.73 -14.07
C ALA A 88 10.06 8.62 -13.22
N THR A 89 11.33 8.80 -12.82
CA THR A 89 12.07 7.83 -12.00
C THR A 89 11.40 7.60 -10.65
N ALA A 90 11.05 8.67 -9.93
CA ALA A 90 10.40 8.56 -8.62
C ALA A 90 9.03 7.88 -8.71
N ARG A 91 8.22 8.25 -9.71
CA ARG A 91 6.93 7.59 -10.00
C ARG A 91 7.09 6.10 -10.30
N SER A 92 8.10 5.71 -11.08
CA SER A 92 8.37 4.29 -11.36
C SER A 92 8.78 3.52 -10.10
N GLN A 93 9.61 4.11 -9.23
CA GLN A 93 10.01 3.48 -7.95
C GLN A 93 8.83 3.33 -6.99
N VAL A 94 7.93 4.32 -6.93
CA VAL A 94 6.69 4.23 -6.14
C VAL A 94 5.80 3.10 -6.65
N LEU A 95 5.62 2.99 -7.97
CA LEU A 95 4.83 1.92 -8.59
C LEU A 95 5.44 0.54 -8.35
N GLU A 96 6.77 0.41 -8.46
CA GLU A 96 7.50 -0.81 -8.15
C GLU A 96 7.31 -1.21 -6.69
N TRP A 97 7.38 -0.24 -5.77
CA TRP A 97 7.14 -0.50 -4.34
C TRP A 97 5.71 -0.99 -4.07
N PHE A 98 4.69 -0.40 -4.68
CA PHE A 98 3.30 -0.88 -4.52
C PHE A 98 3.11 -2.26 -5.13
N THR A 99 3.77 -2.56 -6.25
CA THR A 99 3.76 -3.89 -6.85
C THR A 99 4.36 -4.92 -5.91
N ASP A 100 5.55 -4.65 -5.35
CA ASP A 100 6.20 -5.51 -4.36
C ASP A 100 5.30 -5.69 -3.13
N ALA A 101 4.74 -4.58 -2.60
CA ALA A 101 3.84 -4.60 -1.46
C ALA A 101 2.59 -5.46 -1.69
N LEU A 102 2.00 -5.45 -2.88
CA LEU A 102 0.85 -6.31 -3.21
C LEU A 102 1.26 -7.78 -3.30
N LEU A 103 2.38 -8.08 -3.96
CA LEU A 103 2.86 -9.46 -4.16
C LEU A 103 3.25 -10.14 -2.85
N VAL A 104 3.97 -9.46 -1.95
CA VAL A 104 4.39 -10.04 -0.67
C VAL A 104 3.23 -10.20 0.33
N ASN A 105 2.08 -9.55 0.07
CA ASN A 105 0.91 -9.56 0.96
C ASN A 105 -0.30 -10.33 0.39
N VAL A 106 -0.14 -11.12 -0.68
CA VAL A 106 -1.23 -11.97 -1.22
C VAL A 106 -1.84 -12.87 -0.15
N GLY A 107 -1.03 -13.37 0.79
CA GLY A 107 -1.49 -14.20 1.90
C GLY A 107 -2.37 -13.48 2.95
N ALA A 108 -2.54 -12.16 2.86
CA ALA A 108 -3.36 -11.38 3.79
C ALA A 108 -4.87 -11.64 3.62
N SER A 109 -5.29 -12.22 2.49
CA SER A 109 -6.69 -12.59 2.22
C SER A 109 -7.11 -13.94 2.82
N ALA A 110 -6.18 -14.71 3.38
CA ALA A 110 -6.49 -15.99 4.00
C ALA A 110 -7.36 -15.80 5.25
N THR A 111 -8.19 -16.80 5.60
CA THR A 111 -9.03 -16.78 6.82
C THR A 111 -8.21 -16.56 8.09
N ARG A 112 -6.97 -17.05 8.11
CA ARG A 112 -5.99 -16.81 9.18
C ARG A 112 -4.64 -16.48 8.57
N PRO A 113 -4.36 -15.20 8.26
CA PRO A 113 -3.09 -14.79 7.70
C PRO A 113 -1.94 -15.09 8.66
N ASP A 114 -0.79 -15.52 8.12
CA ASP A 114 0.42 -15.74 8.90
C ASP A 114 1.11 -14.39 9.19
N PRO A 115 1.11 -13.89 10.44
CA PRO A 115 1.66 -12.58 10.78
C PRO A 115 3.18 -12.50 10.63
N SER A 116 3.88 -13.63 10.43
CA SER A 116 5.31 -13.64 10.10
C SER A 116 5.60 -13.37 8.62
N LYS A 117 4.59 -13.52 7.76
CA LYS A 117 4.71 -13.42 6.30
C LYS A 117 4.04 -12.18 5.73
N VAL A 118 2.93 -11.74 6.32
CA VAL A 118 2.17 -10.57 5.86
C VAL A 118 2.48 -9.32 6.69
N SER A 119 2.25 -8.16 6.10
CA SER A 119 2.38 -6.86 6.74
C SER A 119 1.24 -6.64 7.73
N SER A 120 1.39 -5.65 8.62
CA SER A 120 0.36 -5.28 9.57
C SER A 120 -0.92 -4.78 8.88
N THR A 121 -2.06 -4.98 9.55
CA THR A 121 -3.37 -4.47 9.08
C THR A 121 -3.35 -2.96 8.85
N ASN A 122 -2.63 -2.21 9.69
CA ASN A 122 -2.50 -0.75 9.54
C ASN A 122 -1.84 -0.38 8.21
N LEU A 123 -0.73 -1.04 7.85
CA LEU A 123 -0.07 -0.82 6.56
C LEU A 123 -1.01 -1.15 5.41
N LEU A 124 -1.67 -2.31 5.45
CA LEU A 124 -2.56 -2.74 4.36
C LEU A 124 -3.74 -1.79 4.16
N LEU A 125 -4.38 -1.35 5.25
CA LEU A 125 -5.50 -0.40 5.18
C LEU A 125 -5.06 0.97 4.65
N ASN A 126 -3.93 1.49 5.11
CA ASN A 126 -3.41 2.77 4.64
C ASN A 126 -2.94 2.69 3.19
N MET A 127 -2.37 1.57 2.76
CA MET A 127 -2.03 1.29 1.37
C MET A 127 -3.28 1.33 0.49
N SER A 128 -4.36 0.65 0.88
CA SER A 128 -5.64 0.69 0.16
C SER A 128 -6.22 2.11 0.11
N ALA A 129 -6.24 2.83 1.23
CA ALA A 129 -6.74 4.20 1.29
C ALA A 129 -5.94 5.15 0.37
N ALA A 130 -4.61 5.01 0.36
CA ALA A 130 -3.73 5.79 -0.49
C ALA A 130 -3.96 5.52 -1.99
N LEU A 131 -4.05 4.25 -2.39
CA LEU A 131 -4.31 3.85 -3.78
C LEU A 131 -5.69 4.33 -4.25
N LEU A 132 -6.73 4.16 -3.43
CA LEU A 132 -8.08 4.66 -3.74
C LEU A 132 -8.09 6.18 -3.94
N LYS A 133 -7.37 6.92 -3.08
CA LYS A 133 -7.26 8.36 -3.20
C LYS A 133 -6.48 8.81 -4.44
N LEU A 134 -5.47 8.05 -4.88
CA LEU A 134 -4.79 8.29 -6.15
C LEU A 134 -5.70 8.03 -7.36
N CYS A 135 -6.65 7.09 -7.24
CA CYS A 135 -7.63 6.77 -8.26
C CYS A 135 -8.82 7.74 -8.32
N GLU A 136 -9.10 8.46 -7.21
CA GLU A 136 -10.20 9.42 -7.08
C GLU A 136 -10.44 10.32 -8.31
N PRO A 137 -9.42 11.02 -8.88
CA PRO A 137 -9.64 11.87 -10.05
C PRO A 137 -10.15 11.09 -11.26
N PHE A 138 -9.80 9.82 -11.42
CA PHE A 138 -10.25 8.99 -12.53
C PHE A 138 -11.66 8.45 -12.29
N VAL A 139 -12.02 8.13 -11.04
CA VAL A 139 -13.36 7.62 -10.71
C VAL A 139 -14.43 8.71 -10.78
N MET A 140 -14.08 9.94 -10.37
CA MET A 140 -15.04 11.04 -10.25
C MET A 140 -15.25 11.83 -11.55
N ASP A 141 -14.32 11.75 -12.49
CA ASP A 141 -14.37 12.48 -13.76
C ASP A 141 -14.46 11.51 -14.95
N PRO A 142 -15.65 11.32 -15.55
CA PRO A 142 -15.85 10.45 -16.71
C PRO A 142 -14.93 10.75 -17.89
N LYS A 143 -14.47 12.00 -18.02
CA LYS A 143 -13.54 12.39 -19.11
C LYS A 143 -12.16 11.75 -18.96
N LYS A 144 -11.81 11.33 -17.75
CA LYS A 144 -10.53 10.67 -17.45
C LYS A 144 -10.61 9.15 -17.54
N HIS A 145 -11.80 8.55 -17.69
CA HIS A 145 -11.94 7.10 -17.89
C HIS A 145 -11.14 6.59 -19.09
N LYS A 146 -11.05 7.40 -20.17
CA LYS A 146 -10.25 7.07 -21.36
C LYS A 146 -8.73 6.97 -21.12
N LEU A 147 -8.25 7.44 -19.97
CA LEU A 147 -6.84 7.33 -19.56
C LEU A 147 -6.53 5.98 -18.90
N ILE A 148 -7.56 5.19 -18.58
CA ILE A 148 -7.43 3.83 -18.06
C ILE A 148 -7.43 2.89 -19.27
N ASP A 149 -6.33 2.16 -19.45
CA ASP A 149 -6.21 1.19 -20.51
C ASP A 149 -7.05 -0.06 -20.21
N ALA A 150 -8.11 -0.28 -20.99
CA ALA A 150 -8.97 -1.47 -20.86
C ALA A 150 -8.24 -2.77 -21.22
N HIS A 151 -7.17 -2.69 -22.01
CA HIS A 151 -6.34 -3.82 -22.40
C HIS A 151 -5.17 -4.06 -21.44
N PHE A 152 -5.08 -3.33 -20.33
CA PHE A 152 -3.97 -3.47 -19.38
C PHE A 152 -3.73 -4.92 -18.93
N CYS A 153 -4.80 -5.71 -18.77
CA CYS A 153 -4.72 -7.12 -18.35
C CYS A 153 -4.69 -8.13 -19.52
N SER A 154 -4.70 -7.70 -20.77
CA SER A 154 -4.89 -8.60 -21.92
C SER A 154 -3.62 -9.33 -22.36
N ALA A 155 -2.45 -8.75 -22.13
CA ALA A 155 -1.18 -9.39 -22.47
C ALA A 155 -0.02 -8.88 -21.59
N PRO A 156 0.98 -9.74 -21.30
CA PRO A 156 2.14 -9.35 -20.50
C PRO A 156 2.88 -8.14 -21.05
N ALA A 157 2.94 -8.03 -22.39
CA ALA A 157 3.61 -6.91 -23.07
C ALA A 157 3.02 -5.54 -22.69
N VAL A 158 1.72 -5.48 -22.37
CA VAL A 158 1.00 -4.22 -22.08
C VAL A 158 1.40 -3.64 -20.71
N HIS A 159 1.78 -4.49 -19.76
CA HIS A 159 2.26 -4.09 -18.43
C HIS A 159 3.74 -4.45 -18.21
N LYS A 160 4.56 -4.48 -19.28
CA LYS A 160 6.01 -4.77 -19.24
C LYS A 160 6.40 -6.12 -18.62
N GLY A 161 5.51 -7.10 -18.65
CA GLY A 161 5.72 -8.44 -18.08
C GLY A 161 5.70 -8.49 -16.55
N ILE A 162 5.28 -7.40 -15.88
CA ILE A 162 5.30 -7.28 -14.43
C ILE A 162 4.28 -8.21 -13.73
N TYR A 163 3.11 -8.42 -14.33
CA TYR A 163 2.03 -9.24 -13.77
C TYR A 163 1.86 -10.55 -14.56
N ALA A 164 1.37 -11.61 -13.91
CA ALA A 164 0.97 -12.82 -14.63
C ALA A 164 -0.41 -12.58 -15.28
N THR A 165 -0.50 -12.77 -16.59
CA THR A 165 -1.80 -12.81 -17.30
C THR A 165 -2.30 -14.25 -17.33
N THR A 166 -3.54 -14.46 -16.91
CA THR A 166 -4.28 -15.74 -17.06
C THR A 166 -5.04 -15.78 -18.37
#